data_AF-A0AA50Q401-F1
#
_entry.id   AF-A0AA50Q401-F1
#
_cell.length_a   1.000
_cell.length_b   1.000
_cell.length_c   1.000
_cell.angle_alpha   90.00
_cell.angle_beta   90.00
_cell.angle_gamma   90.00
#
_symmetry.space_group_name_H-M   'P 1'
#
loop_
_entity.id
_entity.type
_entity.pdbx_description
1 polymer ?
#
loop_
_entity_poly.entity_id
_entity_poly.type
_entity_poly.pdbx_seq_one_letter_code
_entity_poly.pdbx_strand_id
1 'polypeptide(L)'
;MIEEFLERIEEVGFSVTRRNKNQIFIGLDCCPQWRIFLEDIDDEKLFPVFYYRQQRIEEVTDLHAIVPTVFTAIAKSRGLSSFRFLGEHNDFSEIEDELYGMYWFPAQPLNERIRKNSKQDFECFFNILMALYMFHMYQGNILGAVSYCPDDFSFDSPELSVWVDKIRDFIGEDESYVANIRMNPDWLFFRSFSGEFSVFKSTHISGLLKEIAAKNDTAETIIGVTSNVEIINDIRTTISFKDEEFAKDLLVELGDVSDLKVISQENQLLFISNHHVVIKYTNCGLESVAEEKELIRLRQQKEISLLFGDQKFEWNIIDRQASGEFEDLILELLDREPWVFSVKKVAPTNQGDNGRDLICEYNMLHHENRVSKGAESIKLGKMIIQCKTNLKHSKTTSIGKSGVDMPSTLFDYRPDGYMLVVNTQTTRDLTEMLERQRDRKEQNAILWWNAFDVEDRLRKYPDILARYRHIVGYA
;
A
#
# COMPACT_ATOMS: atom_id res chain seq x y z
N MET A 1 8.89 16.01 -22.40
CA MET A 1 8.87 15.54 -21.00
C MET A 1 10.12 14.77 -20.66
N ILE A 2 10.37 13.57 -21.19
CA ILE A 2 11.63 12.86 -20.87
C ILE A 2 12.87 13.67 -21.26
N GLU A 3 12.93 14.22 -22.48
CA GLU A 3 14.07 15.03 -22.94
C GLU A 3 14.29 16.27 -22.06
N GLU A 4 13.23 17.04 -21.80
CA GLU A 4 13.24 18.20 -20.88
C GLU A 4 13.68 17.81 -19.45
N PHE A 5 13.27 16.65 -18.96
CA PHE A 5 13.71 16.14 -17.66
C PHE A 5 15.20 15.80 -17.66
N LEU A 6 15.71 15.16 -18.73
CA LEU A 6 17.11 14.81 -18.86
C LEU A 6 17.99 16.07 -18.93
N GLU A 7 17.61 17.06 -19.73
CA GLU A 7 18.30 18.36 -19.79
C GLU A 7 18.37 19.01 -18.41
N ARG A 8 17.25 19.01 -17.67
CA ARG A 8 17.19 19.60 -16.33
C ARG A 8 18.10 18.91 -15.31
N ILE A 9 18.23 17.58 -15.33
CA ILE A 9 19.13 16.88 -14.39
C ILE A 9 20.60 17.08 -14.77
N GLU A 10 20.91 17.26 -16.06
CA GLU A 10 22.27 17.61 -16.50
C GLU A 10 22.68 19.00 -16.01
N GLU A 11 21.78 19.98 -16.03
CA GLU A 11 22.04 21.33 -15.49
C GLU A 11 22.37 21.33 -13.99
N VAL A 12 21.88 20.34 -13.25
CA VAL A 12 22.17 20.15 -11.81
C VAL A 12 23.55 19.49 -11.59
N GLY A 13 24.08 18.80 -12.60
CA GLY A 13 25.38 18.13 -12.54
C GLY A 13 25.32 16.59 -12.62
N PHE A 14 24.18 16.00 -12.98
CA PHE A 14 24.14 14.58 -13.34
C PHE A 14 24.68 14.37 -14.75
N SER A 15 25.38 13.25 -14.97
CA SER A 15 25.73 12.80 -16.31
C SER A 15 24.65 11.85 -16.84
N VAL A 16 24.22 12.08 -18.09
CA VAL A 16 23.24 11.23 -18.77
C VAL A 16 23.91 10.52 -19.94
N THR A 17 23.83 9.19 -19.98
CA THR A 17 24.37 8.38 -21.08
C THR A 17 23.32 7.42 -21.59
N ARG A 18 22.98 7.49 -22.88
CA ARG A 18 22.13 6.50 -23.55
C ARG A 18 22.98 5.32 -23.97
N ARG A 19 22.84 4.17 -23.29
CA ARG A 19 23.56 2.95 -23.68
C ARG A 19 22.90 2.30 -24.90
N ASN A 20 21.59 2.07 -24.82
CA ASN A 20 20.78 1.40 -25.86
C ASN A 20 19.47 2.16 -26.09
N LYS A 21 18.65 1.76 -27.09
CA LYS A 21 17.34 2.39 -27.36
C LYS A 21 16.39 2.42 -26.14
N ASN A 22 16.54 1.48 -25.21
CA ASN A 22 15.61 1.28 -24.11
C ASN A 22 16.23 1.53 -22.72
N GLN A 23 17.44 2.08 -22.63
CA GLN A 23 18.08 2.28 -21.32
C GLN A 23 18.88 3.57 -21.28
N ILE A 24 18.55 4.40 -20.30
CA ILE A 24 19.24 5.64 -19.99
C ILE A 24 19.97 5.44 -18.66
N PHE A 25 21.28 5.74 -18.65
CA PHE A 25 22.09 5.77 -17.45
C PHE A 25 22.16 7.21 -16.94
N ILE A 26 21.90 7.38 -15.64
CA ILE A 26 22.04 8.64 -14.91
C ILE A 26 23.08 8.40 -13.82
N GLY A 27 24.11 9.24 -13.78
CA GLY A 27 25.21 9.12 -12.83
C GLY A 27 25.66 10.45 -12.27
N LEU A 28 26.52 10.38 -11.25
CA LEU A 28 27.32 11.51 -10.78
C LEU A 28 28.78 11.15 -11.05
N ASP A 29 29.46 11.91 -11.90
CA ASP A 29 30.83 11.58 -12.32
C ASP A 29 31.81 11.57 -11.14
N CYS A 30 31.57 12.40 -10.12
CA CYS A 30 32.32 12.40 -8.87
C CYS A 30 32.02 11.18 -7.99
N CYS A 31 31.03 10.36 -8.33
CA CYS A 31 30.49 9.27 -7.51
C CYS A 31 30.02 8.06 -8.33
N PRO A 32 30.97 7.29 -8.88
CA PRO A 32 30.66 6.12 -9.71
C PRO A 32 29.94 4.99 -8.97
N GLN A 33 29.89 5.05 -7.63
CA GLN A 33 29.20 4.08 -6.78
C GLN A 33 27.68 4.23 -6.81
N TRP A 34 27.15 5.43 -7.10
CA TRP A 34 25.71 5.65 -7.30
C TRP A 34 25.39 5.52 -8.78
N ARG A 35 24.55 4.55 -9.12
CA ARG A 35 24.17 4.25 -10.50
C ARG A 35 22.65 4.24 -10.59
N ILE A 36 22.12 5.03 -11.50
CA ILE A 36 20.68 5.09 -11.74
C ILE A 36 20.44 4.66 -13.18
N PHE A 37 19.53 3.72 -13.36
CA PHE A 37 19.07 3.26 -14.66
C PHE A 37 17.62 3.67 -14.82
N LEU A 38 17.28 4.15 -16.00
CA LEU A 38 15.91 4.40 -16.40
C LEU A 38 15.63 3.49 -17.60
N GLU A 39 14.92 2.40 -17.35
CA GLU A 39 14.59 1.41 -18.37
C GLU A 39 13.26 1.76 -19.03
N ASP A 40 13.25 1.76 -20.34
CA ASP A 40 12.05 1.91 -21.14
C ASP A 40 11.36 0.54 -21.25
N ILE A 41 10.29 0.35 -20.46
CA ILE A 41 9.54 -0.90 -20.42
C ILE A 41 8.51 -0.94 -21.55
N ASP A 42 7.77 0.15 -21.75
CA ASP A 42 6.66 0.24 -22.70
C ASP A 42 6.46 1.70 -23.18
N ASP A 43 5.57 1.90 -24.14
CA ASP A 43 5.31 3.24 -24.73
C ASP A 43 4.81 4.29 -23.72
N GLU A 44 4.37 3.88 -22.53
CA GLU A 44 3.78 4.74 -21.50
C GLU A 44 4.66 4.92 -20.26
N LYS A 45 5.58 4.00 -19.96
CA LYS A 45 6.21 3.89 -18.64
C LYS A 45 7.71 3.66 -18.72
N LEU A 46 8.40 4.24 -17.74
CA LEU A 46 9.81 4.04 -17.46
C LEU A 46 9.98 3.38 -16.09
N PHE A 47 11.06 2.64 -15.90
CA PHE A 47 11.39 1.95 -14.66
C PHE A 47 12.68 2.50 -14.07
N PRO A 48 12.61 3.35 -13.04
CA PRO A 48 13.77 3.85 -12.34
C PRO A 48 14.35 2.78 -11.41
N VAL A 49 15.59 2.40 -11.66
CA VAL A 49 16.38 1.48 -10.83
C VAL A 49 17.55 2.25 -10.26
N PHE A 50 17.66 2.29 -8.94
CA PHE A 50 18.85 2.81 -8.29
C PHE A 50 19.70 1.64 -7.82
N TYR A 51 21.01 1.82 -7.90
CA TYR A 51 21.98 0.82 -7.53
C TYR A 51 23.19 1.47 -6.88
N TYR A 52 23.58 0.94 -5.72
CA TYR A 52 24.76 1.35 -4.98
C TYR A 52 25.74 0.19 -4.97
N ARG A 53 26.96 0.47 -5.43
CA ARG A 53 28.05 -0.49 -5.34
C ARG A 53 29.39 0.19 -5.21
N GLN A 54 30.10 -0.16 -4.15
CA GLN A 54 31.48 0.22 -3.95
C GLN A 54 32.39 -0.78 -4.68
N GLN A 55 33.25 -0.27 -5.57
CA GLN A 55 34.24 -1.12 -6.25
C GLN A 55 35.47 -1.27 -5.36
N ARG A 56 35.43 -2.21 -4.43
CA ARG A 56 36.58 -2.62 -3.59
C ARG A 56 36.81 -4.13 -3.71
N ILE A 57 38.03 -4.55 -3.41
CA ILE A 57 38.44 -5.97 -3.35
C ILE A 57 37.97 -6.61 -2.04
N GLU A 58 37.81 -5.80 -0.99
CA GLU A 58 37.35 -6.20 0.35
C GLU A 58 35.82 -6.37 0.38
N GLU A 59 35.33 -7.26 1.24
CA GLU A 59 33.89 -7.40 1.51
C GLU A 59 33.38 -6.12 2.19
N VAL A 60 32.38 -5.47 1.60
CA VAL A 60 31.88 -4.14 2.02
C VAL A 60 30.37 -4.15 2.21
N THR A 61 29.84 -5.28 2.70
CA THR A 61 28.42 -5.52 3.00
C THR A 61 27.83 -4.43 3.88
N ASP A 62 28.59 -3.92 4.85
CA ASP A 62 28.18 -2.83 5.73
C ASP A 62 27.87 -1.55 4.94
N LEU A 63 28.75 -1.15 4.00
CA LEU A 63 28.53 0.02 3.16
C LEU A 63 27.33 -0.16 2.23
N HIS A 64 27.17 -1.36 1.65
CA HIS A 64 26.05 -1.67 0.77
C HIS A 64 24.70 -1.70 1.51
N ALA A 65 24.70 -2.05 2.79
CA ALA A 65 23.49 -2.02 3.63
C ALA A 65 23.21 -0.63 4.22
N ILE A 66 24.19 -0.02 4.89
CA ILE A 66 24.02 1.21 5.68
C ILE A 66 23.79 2.42 4.78
N VAL A 67 24.63 2.64 3.76
CA VAL A 67 24.62 3.89 2.99
C VAL A 67 23.28 4.10 2.27
N PRO A 68 22.75 3.13 1.50
CA PRO A 68 21.43 3.26 0.90
C PRO A 68 20.31 3.38 1.94
N THR A 69 20.39 2.63 3.04
CA THR A 69 19.35 2.61 4.08
C THR A 69 19.24 3.96 4.79
N VAL A 70 20.36 4.59 5.15
CA VAL A 70 20.36 5.92 5.77
C VAL A 70 19.79 6.96 4.79
N PHE A 71 20.19 6.91 3.51
CA PHE A 71 19.65 7.81 2.50
C PHE A 71 18.12 7.68 2.35
N THR A 72 17.61 6.46 2.16
CA THR A 72 16.16 6.25 1.96
C THR A 72 15.35 6.54 3.20
N ALA A 73 15.89 6.33 4.40
CA ALA A 73 15.27 6.74 5.65
C ALA A 73 15.06 8.26 5.70
N ILE A 74 16.08 9.04 5.33
CA ILE A 74 16.01 10.51 5.21
C ILE A 74 15.00 10.92 4.12
N ALA A 75 14.94 10.20 3.00
CA ALA A 75 14.02 10.50 1.91
C ALA A 75 12.56 10.24 2.31
N LYS A 76 12.29 9.10 2.95
CA LYS A 76 10.96 8.70 3.46
C LYS A 76 10.47 9.64 4.56
N SER A 77 11.34 10.03 5.49
CA SER A 77 10.97 10.98 6.56
C SER A 77 10.57 12.36 6.02
N ARG A 78 11.14 12.76 4.88
CA ARG A 78 10.73 13.98 4.17
C ARG A 78 9.45 13.80 3.33
N GLY A 79 8.86 12.61 3.36
CA GLY A 79 7.68 12.25 2.58
C GLY A 79 7.93 12.25 1.07
N LEU A 80 9.20 12.07 0.63
CA LEU A 80 9.56 12.06 -0.79
C LEU A 80 9.20 10.73 -1.45
N SER A 81 9.69 9.63 -0.88
CA SER A 81 9.42 8.30 -1.39
C SER A 81 9.71 7.22 -0.34
N SER A 82 8.99 6.11 -0.42
CA SER A 82 9.38 4.85 0.22
C SER A 82 9.95 3.90 -0.83
N PHE A 83 10.94 3.11 -0.40
CA PHE A 83 11.74 2.30 -1.29
C PHE A 83 11.65 0.82 -0.96
N ARG A 84 11.64 0.00 -2.01
CA ARG A 84 11.87 -1.44 -1.91
C ARG A 84 13.34 -1.72 -2.19
N PHE A 85 13.94 -2.59 -1.38
CA PHE A 85 15.34 -3.00 -1.48
C PHE A 85 15.48 -4.39 -2.10
N LEU A 86 16.56 -4.61 -2.83
CA LEU A 86 16.96 -5.93 -3.31
C LEU A 86 18.49 -6.02 -3.26
N GLY A 87 18.99 -6.84 -2.34
CA GLY A 87 20.43 -7.10 -2.23
C GLY A 87 20.92 -7.95 -3.39
N GLU A 88 22.08 -7.59 -3.94
CA GLU A 88 22.81 -8.44 -4.88
C GLU A 88 23.77 -9.31 -4.08
N HIS A 89 23.58 -10.64 -4.10
CA HIS A 89 24.48 -11.57 -3.42
C HIS A 89 25.84 -11.63 -4.11
N ASN A 90 26.89 -11.84 -3.33
CA ASN A 90 28.22 -12.12 -3.88
C ASN A 90 28.36 -13.63 -4.20
N ASP A 91 28.11 -14.01 -5.45
CA ASP A 91 28.27 -15.41 -5.89
C ASP A 91 29.73 -15.90 -5.84
N PHE A 92 30.72 -15.02 -5.65
CA PHE A 92 32.14 -15.37 -5.69
C PHE A 92 32.71 -15.80 -4.33
N SER A 93 32.17 -15.32 -3.21
CA SER A 93 32.72 -15.58 -1.87
C SER A 93 32.20 -16.86 -1.21
N GLU A 94 31.15 -17.47 -1.78
CA GLU A 94 30.41 -18.60 -1.18
C GLU A 94 29.77 -18.26 0.20
N ILE A 95 29.78 -16.99 0.60
CA ILE A 95 29.14 -16.50 1.83
C ILE A 95 27.76 -15.94 1.46
N GLU A 96 26.69 -16.66 1.79
CA GLU A 96 25.31 -16.28 1.43
C GLU A 96 24.91 -14.87 1.93
N ASP A 97 25.49 -14.46 3.06
CA ASP A 97 25.21 -13.20 3.74
C ASP A 97 25.93 -11.97 3.15
N GLU A 98 26.88 -12.17 2.22
CA GLU A 98 27.65 -11.06 1.65
C GLU A 98 26.90 -10.34 0.53
N LEU A 99 26.89 -9.00 0.60
CA LEU A 99 26.29 -8.15 -0.43
C LEU A 99 27.35 -7.59 -1.38
N TYR A 100 27.15 -7.83 -2.66
CA TYR A 100 27.96 -7.26 -3.74
C TYR A 100 27.49 -5.87 -4.19
N GLY A 101 26.23 -5.55 -3.90
CA GLY A 101 25.60 -4.28 -4.19
C GLY A 101 24.17 -4.25 -3.65
N MET A 102 23.54 -3.08 -3.76
CA MET A 102 22.16 -2.91 -3.32
C MET A 102 21.36 -2.22 -4.42
N TYR A 103 20.28 -2.86 -4.85
CA TYR A 103 19.27 -2.22 -5.67
C TYR A 103 18.18 -1.62 -4.77
N TRP A 104 17.65 -0.46 -5.16
CA TRP A 104 16.41 0.04 -4.58
C TRP A 104 15.52 0.72 -5.62
N PHE A 105 14.22 0.62 -5.36
CA PHE A 105 13.16 1.01 -6.28
C PHE A 105 12.23 1.98 -5.56
N PRO A 106 11.93 3.16 -6.12
CA PRO A 106 10.99 4.12 -5.53
C PRO A 106 9.56 3.59 -5.67
N ALA A 107 9.06 2.90 -4.66
CA ALA A 107 7.78 2.19 -4.74
C ALA A 107 6.58 3.08 -4.43
N GLN A 108 6.70 4.02 -3.50
CA GLN A 108 5.64 5.02 -3.26
C GLN A 108 6.25 6.41 -3.34
N PRO A 109 5.62 7.39 -4.01
CA PRO A 109 4.33 7.31 -4.70
C PRO A 109 4.40 6.79 -6.15
N LEU A 110 5.60 6.44 -6.66
CA LEU A 110 5.81 6.12 -8.09
C LEU A 110 5.31 4.72 -8.50
N ASN A 111 4.99 3.81 -7.58
CA ASN A 111 4.71 2.40 -7.87
C ASN A 111 5.82 1.75 -8.70
N GLU A 112 7.08 2.11 -8.39
CA GLU A 112 8.29 1.71 -9.10
C GLU A 112 8.32 2.12 -10.58
N ARG A 113 7.40 2.98 -11.05
CA ARG A 113 7.29 3.35 -12.47
C ARG A 113 7.10 4.85 -12.63
N ILE A 114 7.58 5.39 -13.74
CA ILE A 114 7.37 6.78 -14.13
C ILE A 114 6.52 6.79 -15.39
N ARG A 115 5.34 7.38 -15.34
CA ARG A 115 4.52 7.56 -16.54
C ARG A 115 5.17 8.66 -17.40
N LYS A 116 5.48 8.33 -18.66
CA LYS A 116 6.10 9.24 -19.63
C LYS A 116 5.29 10.50 -19.89
N ASN A 117 3.98 10.45 -19.63
CA ASN A 117 3.06 11.58 -19.75
C ASN A 117 2.79 12.34 -18.43
N SER A 118 3.34 11.91 -17.30
CA SER A 118 3.08 12.51 -15.98
C SER A 118 4.19 13.45 -15.57
N LYS A 119 3.92 14.76 -15.61
CA LYS A 119 4.84 15.77 -15.06
C LYS A 119 5.09 15.53 -13.57
N GLN A 120 4.08 15.09 -12.82
CA GLN A 120 4.20 14.82 -11.38
C GLN A 120 5.19 13.69 -11.09
N ASP A 121 5.19 12.63 -11.89
CA ASP A 121 6.10 11.49 -11.69
C ASP A 121 7.56 11.93 -11.95
N PHE A 122 7.78 12.73 -13.00
CA PHE A 122 9.10 13.31 -13.28
C PHE A 122 9.56 14.30 -12.21
N GLU A 123 8.68 15.14 -11.65
CA GLU A 123 9.03 16.01 -10.51
C GLU A 123 9.36 15.21 -9.25
N CYS A 124 8.60 14.15 -8.96
CA CYS A 124 8.90 13.26 -7.84
C CYS A 124 10.27 12.60 -8.02
N PHE A 125 10.54 12.05 -9.20
CA PHE A 125 11.83 11.44 -9.50
C PHE A 125 12.98 12.47 -9.45
N PHE A 126 12.77 13.68 -9.98
CA PHE A 126 13.73 14.79 -9.85
C PHE A 126 14.06 15.08 -8.39
N ASN A 127 13.05 15.17 -7.52
CA ASN A 127 13.26 15.44 -6.09
C ASN A 127 14.03 14.31 -5.38
N ILE A 128 13.83 13.05 -5.78
CA ILE A 128 14.63 11.92 -5.28
C ILE A 128 16.10 12.08 -5.71
N LEU A 129 16.36 12.43 -6.98
CA LEU A 129 17.72 12.68 -7.48
C LEU A 129 18.37 13.86 -6.76
N MET A 130 17.65 14.96 -6.55
CA MET A 130 18.16 16.10 -5.77
C MET A 130 18.50 15.72 -4.33
N ALA A 131 17.64 14.91 -3.69
CA ALA A 131 17.91 14.41 -2.35
C ALA A 131 19.18 13.55 -2.33
N LEU A 132 19.38 12.70 -3.33
CA LEU A 132 20.58 11.88 -3.48
C LEU A 132 21.83 12.73 -3.67
N TYR A 133 21.76 13.73 -4.55
CA TYR A 133 22.85 14.67 -4.77
C TYR A 133 23.25 15.38 -3.47
N MET A 134 22.27 15.89 -2.72
CA MET A 134 22.51 16.53 -1.43
C MET A 134 23.05 15.54 -0.39
N PHE A 135 22.50 14.34 -0.31
CA PHE A 135 23.01 13.30 0.57
C PHE A 135 24.49 13.03 0.28
N HIS A 136 24.83 12.89 -1.00
CA HIS A 136 26.21 12.66 -1.41
C HIS A 136 27.14 13.82 -1.00
N MET A 137 26.76 15.06 -1.28
CA MET A 137 27.56 16.25 -0.89
C MET A 137 27.87 16.31 0.60
N TYR A 138 26.96 15.82 1.45
CA TYR A 138 27.11 15.82 2.91
C TYR A 138 27.37 14.44 3.49
N GLN A 139 27.68 13.44 2.67
CA GLN A 139 27.73 12.04 3.07
C GLN A 139 28.70 11.80 4.23
N GLY A 140 29.88 12.44 4.20
CA GLY A 140 30.85 12.35 5.30
C GLY A 140 30.26 12.80 6.64
N ASN A 141 29.61 13.97 6.67
CA ASN A 141 28.98 14.49 7.88
C ASN A 141 27.77 13.65 8.31
N ILE A 142 26.99 13.15 7.37
CA ILE A 142 25.81 12.32 7.64
C ILE A 142 26.22 10.98 8.26
N LEU A 143 27.27 10.36 7.73
CA LEU A 143 27.76 9.07 8.21
C LEU A 143 28.72 9.18 9.40
N GLY A 144 29.23 10.37 9.70
CA GLY A 144 30.20 10.60 10.78
C GLY A 144 31.65 10.28 10.39
N ALA A 145 31.98 10.41 9.11
CA ALA A 145 33.32 10.19 8.60
C ALA A 145 34.29 11.31 9.01
N VAL A 146 35.51 10.93 9.37
CA VAL A 146 36.65 11.82 9.63
C VAL A 146 37.65 11.77 8.48
N SER A 147 38.57 12.75 8.43
CA SER A 147 39.41 13.02 7.26
C SER A 147 40.36 11.88 6.85
N TYR A 148 40.86 11.08 7.80
CA TYR A 148 41.74 9.95 7.52
C TYR A 148 41.82 9.00 8.72
N CYS A 149 41.70 7.70 8.45
CA CYS A 149 41.95 6.61 9.40
C CYS A 149 42.75 5.51 8.67
N PRO A 150 43.96 5.16 9.11
CA PRO A 150 44.82 4.20 8.40
C PRO A 150 44.28 2.76 8.42
N ASP A 151 43.72 2.34 9.54
CA ASP A 151 43.13 1.01 9.77
C ASP A 151 41.62 1.19 9.96
N ASP A 152 40.89 1.36 8.85
CA ASP A 152 39.48 1.73 8.88
C ASP A 152 38.52 0.54 8.97
N PHE A 153 39.00 -0.70 8.85
CA PHE A 153 38.13 -1.88 8.67
C PHE A 153 38.76 -3.18 9.20
N SER A 154 37.95 -4.04 9.84
CA SER A 154 38.35 -5.39 10.27
C SER A 154 37.16 -6.35 10.42
N PHE A 155 37.41 -7.65 10.21
CA PHE A 155 36.50 -8.76 10.53
C PHE A 155 36.86 -9.47 11.83
N ASP A 156 38.05 -9.19 12.37
CA ASP A 156 38.59 -9.85 13.55
C ASP A 156 39.01 -8.77 14.54
N SER A 157 38.19 -8.60 15.58
CA SER A 157 38.51 -7.74 16.70
C SER A 157 37.85 -8.28 17.98
N PRO A 158 38.50 -8.18 19.15
CA PRO A 158 37.90 -8.63 20.41
C PRO A 158 36.57 -7.94 20.74
N GLU A 159 36.42 -6.67 20.38
CA GLU A 159 35.17 -5.94 20.57
C GLU A 159 34.06 -6.49 19.67
N LEU A 160 34.38 -6.76 18.40
CA LEU A 160 33.43 -7.33 17.45
C LEU A 160 32.98 -8.72 17.91
N SER A 161 33.90 -9.60 18.32
CA SER A 161 33.55 -10.94 18.80
C SER A 161 32.58 -10.89 19.98
N VAL A 162 32.88 -10.08 21.00
CA VAL A 162 32.01 -9.94 22.18
C VAL A 162 30.63 -9.40 21.82
N TRP A 163 30.54 -8.49 20.85
CA TRP A 163 29.26 -7.94 20.41
C TRP A 163 28.47 -8.94 19.56
N VAL A 164 29.13 -9.68 18.68
CA VAL A 164 28.53 -10.74 17.85
C VAL A 164 28.03 -11.91 18.70
N ASP A 165 28.79 -12.33 19.72
CA ASP A 165 28.42 -13.45 20.58
C ASP A 165 27.07 -13.21 21.28
N LYS A 166 26.80 -11.97 21.74
CA LYS A 166 25.49 -11.60 22.29
C LYS A 166 24.35 -11.75 21.29
N ILE A 167 24.60 -11.39 20.02
CA ILE A 167 23.59 -11.51 18.97
C ILE A 167 23.34 -12.99 18.67
N ARG A 168 24.39 -13.81 18.62
CA ARG A 168 24.29 -15.26 18.42
C ARG A 168 23.56 -15.96 19.57
N ASP A 169 23.83 -15.57 20.81
CA ASP A 169 23.11 -16.09 21.98
C ASP A 169 21.61 -15.79 21.91
N PHE A 170 21.22 -14.67 21.29
CA PHE A 170 19.83 -14.28 21.09
C PHE A 170 19.13 -15.04 19.94
N ILE A 171 19.78 -15.16 18.78
CA ILE A 171 19.15 -15.74 17.57
C ILE A 171 19.35 -17.26 17.42
N GLY A 172 20.36 -17.83 18.08
CA GLY A 172 20.76 -19.22 17.95
C GLY A 172 22.16 -19.37 17.32
N GLU A 173 22.92 -20.36 17.80
CA GLU A 173 24.33 -20.55 17.41
C GLU A 173 24.53 -21.03 15.97
N ASP A 174 23.50 -21.66 15.36
CA ASP A 174 23.54 -22.27 14.03
C ASP A 174 23.27 -21.28 12.87
N GLU A 175 22.97 -20.02 13.18
CA GLU A 175 22.65 -18.99 12.18
C GLU A 175 23.90 -18.50 11.44
N SER A 176 23.81 -18.41 10.10
CA SER A 176 24.86 -17.80 9.29
C SER A 176 24.82 -16.28 9.44
N TYR A 177 26.01 -15.65 9.41
CA TYR A 177 26.12 -14.21 9.51
C TYR A 177 27.38 -13.65 8.87
N VAL A 178 27.33 -12.35 8.56
CA VAL A 178 28.50 -11.51 8.25
C VAL A 178 28.56 -10.39 9.28
N ALA A 179 29.75 -10.17 9.84
CA ALA A 179 29.98 -9.10 10.80
C ALA A 179 31.33 -8.41 10.55
N ASN A 180 31.38 -7.10 10.77
CA ASN A 180 32.61 -6.33 10.66
C ASN A 180 32.60 -5.10 11.59
N ILE A 181 33.77 -4.52 11.79
CA ILE A 181 33.97 -3.22 12.41
C ILE A 181 34.57 -2.26 11.40
N ARG A 182 34.05 -1.03 11.37
CA ARG A 182 34.62 0.09 10.62
C ARG A 182 34.93 1.23 11.58
N MET A 183 36.14 1.79 11.48
CA MET A 183 36.57 2.93 12.32
C MET A 183 36.26 4.27 11.67
N ASN A 184 36.12 4.31 10.34
CA ASN A 184 35.81 5.53 9.59
C ASN A 184 34.95 5.27 8.34
N PRO A 185 33.64 5.55 8.36
CA PRO A 185 32.87 6.00 9.53
C PRO A 185 32.82 4.93 10.64
N ASP A 186 32.54 5.35 11.87
CA ASP A 186 32.55 4.50 13.07
C ASP A 186 31.25 3.68 13.22
N TRP A 187 31.36 2.36 13.03
CA TRP A 187 30.29 1.40 13.32
C TRP A 187 30.75 -0.05 13.52
N LEU A 188 29.95 -0.80 14.30
CA LEU A 188 29.91 -2.28 14.25
C LEU A 188 28.73 -2.70 13.39
N PHE A 189 28.88 -3.71 12.56
CA PHE A 189 27.83 -4.22 11.68
C PHE A 189 27.69 -5.73 11.82
N PHE A 190 26.44 -6.20 11.84
CA PHE A 190 26.06 -7.61 11.82
C PHE A 190 24.87 -7.80 10.89
N ARG A 191 24.87 -8.87 10.10
CA ARG A 191 23.77 -9.27 9.22
C ARG A 191 23.57 -10.77 9.27
N SER A 192 22.32 -11.19 9.32
CA SER A 192 21.90 -12.58 9.09
C SER A 192 20.75 -12.61 8.09
N PHE A 193 20.95 -13.33 6.99
CA PHE A 193 20.00 -13.51 5.91
C PHE A 193 18.88 -14.45 6.32
N SER A 194 19.21 -15.58 6.95
CA SER A 194 18.25 -16.54 7.52
C SER A 194 17.42 -15.93 8.65
N GLY A 195 18.03 -15.11 9.51
CA GLY A 195 17.32 -14.32 10.53
C GLY A 195 16.50 -13.15 9.95
N GLU A 196 16.69 -12.84 8.66
CA GLU A 196 16.06 -11.72 7.95
C GLU A 196 16.23 -10.38 8.70
N PHE A 197 17.43 -10.10 9.22
CA PHE A 197 17.74 -8.83 9.87
C PHE A 197 19.21 -8.43 9.75
N SER A 198 19.47 -7.16 10.01
CA SER A 198 20.82 -6.66 10.32
C SER A 198 20.75 -5.68 11.47
N VAL A 199 21.87 -5.48 12.14
CA VAL A 199 22.01 -4.49 13.20
C VAL A 199 23.35 -3.79 13.02
N PHE A 200 23.36 -2.49 13.26
CA PHE A 200 24.61 -1.76 13.38
C PHE A 200 24.62 -0.85 14.59
N LYS A 201 25.78 -0.76 15.24
CA LYS A 201 26.03 0.16 16.34
C LYS A 201 26.74 1.39 15.78
N SER A 202 26.07 2.54 15.80
CA SER A 202 26.66 3.84 15.49
C SER A 202 25.87 4.93 16.18
N THR A 203 26.44 5.55 17.21
CA THR A 203 25.75 6.59 17.99
C THR A 203 25.44 7.81 17.13
N HIS A 204 26.33 8.14 16.18
CA HIS A 204 26.14 9.28 15.28
C HIS A 204 24.95 9.08 14.33
N ILE A 205 24.92 7.95 13.61
CA ILE A 205 23.84 7.64 12.68
C ILE A 205 22.52 7.42 13.43
N SER A 206 22.55 6.71 14.56
CA SER A 206 21.36 6.46 15.37
C SER A 206 20.76 7.78 15.88
N GLY A 207 21.59 8.69 16.40
CA GLY A 207 21.15 10.02 16.83
C GLY A 207 20.51 10.83 15.68
N LEU A 208 21.16 10.88 14.52
CA LEU A 208 20.63 11.55 13.34
C LEU A 208 19.28 10.96 12.90
N LEU A 209 19.19 9.64 12.76
CA LEU A 209 17.95 8.98 12.34
C LEU A 209 16.83 9.13 13.37
N LYS A 210 17.16 9.14 14.67
CA LYS A 210 16.20 9.35 15.75
C LYS A 210 15.64 10.77 15.75
N GLU A 211 16.48 11.78 15.53
CA GLU A 211 16.01 13.17 15.34
C GLU A 211 15.10 13.31 14.12
N ILE A 212 15.44 12.62 13.04
CA ILE A 212 14.65 12.60 11.82
C ILE A 212 13.30 11.90 12.05
N ALA A 213 13.30 10.76 12.72
CA ALA A 213 12.09 10.04 13.08
C ALA A 213 11.20 10.86 14.05
N ALA A 214 11.79 11.61 14.99
CA ALA A 214 11.03 12.48 15.88
C ALA A 214 10.33 13.63 15.14
N LYS A 215 10.90 14.13 14.04
CA LYS A 215 10.23 15.12 13.18
C LYS A 215 9.04 14.52 12.42
N ASN A 216 8.99 13.20 12.27
CA ASN A 216 7.85 12.49 11.70
C ASN A 216 6.71 12.27 12.71
N ASP A 217 6.77 12.76 13.95
CA ASP A 217 5.64 12.68 14.90
C ASP A 217 4.39 13.44 14.40
N THR A 218 4.46 14.13 13.25
CA THR A 218 3.29 14.63 12.50
C THR A 218 2.61 13.58 11.60
N ALA A 219 3.16 12.37 11.48
CA ALA A 219 2.58 11.28 10.71
C ALA A 219 1.26 10.82 11.34
N GLU A 220 0.26 10.57 10.49
CA GLU A 220 -0.97 9.96 10.96
C GLU A 220 -0.74 8.46 11.17
N THR A 221 -1.07 7.96 12.36
CA THR A 221 -0.95 6.53 12.68
C THR A 221 -2.32 5.96 13.01
N ILE A 222 -2.68 4.86 12.35
CA ILE A 222 -3.88 4.09 12.65
C ILE A 222 -3.47 2.83 13.41
N ILE A 223 -4.02 2.63 14.60
CA ILE A 223 -3.80 1.42 15.39
C ILE A 223 -4.55 0.26 14.75
N GLY A 224 -3.81 -0.67 14.15
CA GLY A 224 -4.35 -1.89 13.56
C GLY A 224 -4.53 -3.01 14.57
N VAL A 225 -4.58 -4.23 14.05
CA VAL A 225 -4.76 -5.50 14.75
C VAL A 225 -3.42 -6.21 14.91
N THR A 226 -2.64 -6.33 13.84
CA THR A 226 -1.32 -6.99 13.84
C THR A 226 -0.16 -6.01 13.64
N SER A 227 -0.45 -4.85 13.08
CA SER A 227 0.49 -3.79 12.82
C SER A 227 -0.16 -2.41 12.99
N ASN A 228 0.64 -1.39 13.22
CA ASN A 228 0.20 -0.01 13.06
C ASN A 228 0.33 0.41 11.59
N VAL A 229 -0.64 1.14 11.05
CA VAL A 229 -0.54 1.74 9.71
C VAL A 229 0.00 3.17 9.86
N GLU A 230 1.18 3.41 9.32
CA GLU A 230 1.83 4.71 9.25
C GLU A 230 1.48 5.42 7.94
N ILE A 231 1.10 6.69 8.02
CA ILE A 231 0.79 7.54 6.87
C ILE A 231 1.65 8.80 6.93
N ILE A 232 2.56 8.93 5.96
CA ILE A 232 3.39 10.12 5.75
C ILE A 232 3.08 10.67 4.37
N ASN A 233 2.37 11.80 4.31
CA ASN A 233 1.79 12.32 3.06
C ASN A 233 0.94 11.22 2.37
N ASP A 234 1.26 10.87 1.13
CA ASP A 234 0.59 9.81 0.37
C ASP A 234 1.24 8.42 0.54
N ILE A 235 2.31 8.32 1.33
CA ILE A 235 3.05 7.07 1.54
C ILE A 235 2.44 6.33 2.72
N ARG A 236 2.02 5.08 2.47
CA ARG A 236 1.42 4.22 3.49
C ARG A 236 2.26 2.97 3.69
N THR A 237 2.59 2.72 4.93
CA THR A 237 3.42 1.58 5.35
C THR A 237 2.88 1.01 6.66
N THR A 238 3.29 -0.20 7.02
CA THR A 238 2.91 -0.85 8.28
C THR A 238 4.09 -1.04 9.21
N ILE A 239 3.83 -1.13 10.51
CA ILE A 239 4.81 -1.43 11.56
C ILE A 239 4.27 -2.59 12.38
N SER A 240 4.80 -3.78 12.15
CA SER A 240 4.40 -5.03 12.80
C SER A 240 4.75 -5.04 14.29
N PHE A 241 3.79 -5.41 15.13
CA PHE A 241 4.01 -5.50 16.58
C PHE A 241 5.03 -6.58 16.95
N LYS A 242 5.03 -7.70 16.20
CA LYS A 242 5.98 -8.80 16.40
C LYS A 242 7.41 -8.37 16.12
N ASP A 243 7.61 -7.62 15.03
CA ASP A 243 8.95 -7.16 14.64
C ASP A 243 9.44 -6.05 15.59
N GLU A 244 8.53 -5.23 16.11
CA GLU A 244 8.86 -4.25 17.16
C GLU A 244 9.28 -4.92 18.48
N GLU A 245 8.59 -5.98 18.89
CA GLU A 245 8.95 -6.78 20.06
C GLU A 245 10.33 -7.45 19.88
N PHE A 246 10.56 -8.09 18.73
CA PHE A 246 11.86 -8.68 18.38
C PHE A 246 13.00 -7.65 18.47
N ALA A 247 12.81 -6.46 17.91
CA ALA A 247 13.83 -5.42 17.93
C ALA A 247 14.11 -4.92 19.36
N LYS A 248 13.08 -4.78 20.20
CA LYS A 248 13.24 -4.39 21.60
C LYS A 248 14.05 -5.43 22.37
N ASP A 249 13.72 -6.71 22.21
CA ASP A 249 14.38 -7.80 22.93
C ASP A 249 15.87 -7.92 22.53
N LEU A 250 16.16 -7.82 21.22
CA LEU A 250 17.54 -7.79 20.72
C LEU A 250 18.33 -6.60 21.28
N LEU A 251 17.73 -5.41 21.30
CA LEU A 251 18.40 -4.21 21.83
C LEU A 251 18.68 -4.32 23.34
N VAL A 252 17.77 -4.93 24.10
CA VAL A 252 17.98 -5.22 25.52
C VAL A 252 19.19 -6.13 25.73
N GLU A 253 19.34 -7.18 24.92
CA GLU A 253 20.49 -8.09 24.97
C GLU A 253 21.81 -7.37 24.63
N LEU A 254 21.75 -6.44 23.67
CA LEU A 254 22.87 -5.56 23.34
C LEU A 254 23.15 -4.49 24.42
N GLY A 255 22.31 -4.38 25.45
CA GLY A 255 22.44 -3.44 26.56
C GLY A 255 21.89 -2.04 26.28
N ASP A 256 21.03 -1.88 25.27
CA ASP A 256 20.39 -0.62 24.90
C ASP A 256 18.89 -0.64 25.23
N VAL A 257 18.53 0.00 26.35
CA VAL A 257 17.14 0.10 26.84
C VAL A 257 16.52 1.47 26.54
N SER A 258 17.07 2.20 25.57
CA SER A 258 16.57 3.54 25.23
C SER A 258 15.27 3.50 24.43
N ASP A 259 14.57 4.63 24.38
CA ASP A 259 13.33 4.75 23.61
C ASP A 259 13.55 4.38 22.14
N LEU A 260 12.64 3.58 21.60
CA LEU A 260 12.69 3.11 20.23
C LEU A 260 11.89 4.06 19.33
N LYS A 261 12.49 4.47 18.21
CA LYS A 261 11.79 5.10 17.09
C LYS A 261 11.83 4.17 15.88
N VAL A 262 10.84 4.29 15.00
CA VAL A 262 10.73 3.42 13.83
C VAL A 262 10.63 4.26 12.57
N ILE A 263 11.34 3.84 11.53
CA ILE A 263 11.12 4.32 10.16
C ILE A 263 10.80 3.11 9.30
N SER A 264 9.60 3.11 8.71
CA SER A 264 9.15 2.02 7.84
C SER A 264 9.46 2.32 6.36
N GLN A 265 9.81 1.28 5.62
CA GLN A 265 9.97 1.29 4.16
C GLN A 265 9.08 0.20 3.54
N GLU A 266 9.21 -0.13 2.25
CA GLU A 266 8.35 -1.15 1.64
C GLU A 266 8.64 -2.55 2.12
N ASN A 267 9.92 -2.89 2.28
CA ASN A 267 10.34 -4.24 2.68
C ASN A 267 11.37 -4.24 3.81
N GLN A 268 11.43 -3.16 4.59
CA GLN A 268 12.25 -3.09 5.78
C GLN A 268 11.69 -2.15 6.84
N LEU A 269 11.91 -2.50 8.11
CA LEU A 269 11.67 -1.65 9.28
C LEU A 269 13.01 -1.28 9.89
N LEU A 270 13.23 0.02 10.11
CA LEU A 270 14.40 0.52 10.85
C LEU A 270 13.95 0.87 12.26
N PHE A 271 14.39 0.08 13.23
CA PHE A 271 14.20 0.32 14.65
C PHE A 271 15.44 1.02 15.21
N ILE A 272 15.26 2.23 15.72
CA ILE A 272 16.35 3.16 16.04
C ILE A 272 16.34 3.45 17.54
N SER A 273 17.42 3.03 18.20
CA SER A 273 17.72 3.32 19.60
C SER A 273 18.73 4.48 19.71
N ASN A 274 19.33 4.71 20.87
CA ASN A 274 20.37 5.73 21.02
C ASN A 274 21.70 5.33 20.39
N HIS A 275 22.04 4.04 20.38
CA HIS A 275 23.34 3.57 19.91
C HIS A 275 23.26 2.62 18.72
N HIS A 276 22.12 1.97 18.52
CA HIS A 276 21.93 0.93 17.52
C HIS A 276 20.77 1.23 16.58
N VAL A 277 20.89 0.72 15.36
CA VAL A 277 19.81 0.62 14.38
C VAL A 277 19.66 -0.84 14.00
N VAL A 278 18.48 -1.40 14.23
CA VAL A 278 18.09 -2.74 13.79
C VAL A 278 17.27 -2.59 12.53
N ILE A 279 17.66 -3.27 11.45
CA ILE A 279 16.95 -3.32 10.18
C ILE A 279 16.31 -4.72 10.09
N LYS A 280 14.98 -4.78 10.17
CA LYS A 280 14.24 -6.03 9.94
C LYS A 280 13.74 -6.07 8.50
N TYR A 281 14.03 -7.15 7.77
CA TYR A 281 13.55 -7.35 6.41
C TYR A 281 12.17 -8.01 6.46
N THR A 282 11.13 -7.27 6.10
CA THR A 282 9.74 -7.74 6.17
C THR A 282 8.84 -6.86 5.29
N ASN A 283 7.79 -7.43 4.70
CA ASN A 283 6.85 -6.69 3.86
C ASN A 283 6.04 -5.69 4.71
N CYS A 284 6.24 -4.41 4.45
CA CYS A 284 5.60 -3.29 5.15
C CYS A 284 4.85 -2.36 4.18
N GLY A 285 4.88 -2.66 2.88
CA GLY A 285 4.36 -1.81 1.83
C GLY A 285 2.85 -1.89 1.64
N LEU A 286 2.39 -1.50 0.46
CA LEU A 286 0.95 -1.42 0.12
C LEU A 286 0.18 -2.73 0.31
N GLU A 287 0.82 -3.88 0.08
CA GLU A 287 0.21 -5.19 0.28
C GLU A 287 -0.11 -5.42 1.77
N SER A 288 0.88 -5.22 2.66
CA SER A 288 0.66 -5.32 4.11
C SER A 288 -0.37 -4.30 4.59
N VAL A 289 -0.38 -3.07 4.05
CA VAL A 289 -1.42 -2.07 4.35
C VAL A 289 -2.81 -2.56 3.93
N ALA A 290 -2.94 -3.26 2.80
CA ALA A 290 -4.22 -3.80 2.34
C ALA A 290 -4.72 -4.94 3.25
N GLU A 291 -3.82 -5.83 3.68
CA GLU A 291 -4.13 -6.88 4.64
C GLU A 291 -4.59 -6.31 5.99
N GLU A 292 -3.85 -5.32 6.53
CA GLU A 292 -4.19 -4.68 7.80
C GLU A 292 -5.51 -3.91 7.73
N LYS A 293 -5.81 -3.26 6.59
CA LYS A 293 -7.12 -2.64 6.35
C LYS A 293 -8.26 -3.64 6.45
N GLU A 294 -8.09 -4.84 5.92
CA GLU A 294 -9.10 -5.90 6.00
C GLU A 294 -9.27 -6.41 7.44
N LEU A 295 -8.18 -6.56 8.19
CA LEU A 295 -8.23 -6.91 9.61
C LEU A 295 -8.94 -5.85 10.45
N ILE A 296 -8.64 -4.57 10.20
CA ILE A 296 -9.33 -3.44 10.85
C ILE A 296 -10.81 -3.46 10.51
N ARG A 297 -11.18 -3.71 9.25
CA ARG A 297 -12.58 -3.83 8.81
C ARG A 297 -13.30 -4.95 9.56
N LEU A 298 -12.68 -6.12 9.69
CA LEU A 298 -13.22 -7.25 10.45
C LEU A 298 -13.35 -6.95 11.95
N ARG A 299 -12.35 -6.27 12.55
CA ARG A 299 -12.41 -5.80 13.94
C ARG A 299 -13.61 -4.87 14.15
N GLN A 300 -13.77 -3.87 13.28
CA GLN A 300 -14.88 -2.93 13.33
C GLN A 300 -16.23 -3.63 13.16
N GLN A 301 -16.34 -4.60 12.25
CA GLN A 301 -17.56 -5.39 12.10
C GLN A 301 -17.92 -6.16 13.37
N LYS A 302 -16.92 -6.75 14.03
CA LYS A 302 -17.11 -7.46 15.30
C LYS A 302 -17.48 -6.49 16.43
N GLU A 303 -16.85 -5.33 16.50
CA GLU A 303 -17.20 -4.29 17.48
C GLU A 303 -18.63 -3.80 17.26
N ILE A 304 -19.03 -3.54 16.02
CA ILE A 304 -20.39 -3.14 15.67
C ILE A 304 -21.40 -4.23 16.06
N SER A 305 -21.12 -5.49 15.73
CA SER A 305 -22.04 -6.59 16.09
C SER A 305 -22.16 -6.78 17.60
N LEU A 306 -21.08 -6.59 18.36
CA LEU A 306 -21.10 -6.67 19.83
C LEU A 306 -21.81 -5.49 20.49
N LEU A 307 -21.58 -4.27 19.99
CA LEU A 307 -22.10 -3.04 20.60
C LEU A 307 -23.57 -2.79 20.25
N PHE A 308 -23.95 -3.07 19.00
CA PHE A 308 -25.30 -2.79 18.50
C PHE A 308 -26.18 -4.03 18.40
N GLY A 309 -25.61 -5.24 18.51
CA GLY A 309 -26.35 -6.50 18.46
C GLY A 309 -27.06 -6.74 17.11
N ASP A 310 -27.90 -7.77 17.07
CA ASP A 310 -28.82 -8.02 15.96
C ASP A 310 -30.05 -7.10 16.05
N GLN A 311 -29.83 -5.78 16.13
CA GLN A 311 -30.93 -4.83 16.09
C GLN A 311 -31.70 -5.00 14.78
N LYS A 312 -33.01 -5.20 14.92
CA LYS A 312 -33.92 -5.34 13.78
C LYS A 312 -34.09 -3.97 13.16
N PHE A 313 -34.06 -3.90 11.84
CA PHE A 313 -34.35 -2.66 11.14
C PHE A 313 -35.86 -2.47 11.00
N GLU A 314 -36.31 -1.23 11.15
CA GLU A 314 -37.65 -0.79 10.79
C GLU A 314 -37.56 0.19 9.62
N TRP A 315 -38.28 -0.13 8.53
CA TRP A 315 -38.39 0.71 7.34
C TRP A 315 -39.58 1.66 7.47
N ASN A 316 -39.32 2.96 7.34
CA ASN A 316 -40.26 4.06 7.52
C ASN A 316 -40.52 4.83 6.21
N ILE A 317 -40.70 4.10 5.10
CA ILE A 317 -41.00 4.72 3.79
C ILE A 317 -42.50 5.02 3.72
N ILE A 318 -42.90 6.28 3.93
CA ILE A 318 -44.30 6.68 4.07
C ILE A 318 -44.93 7.25 2.79
N ASP A 319 -44.12 7.84 1.90
CA ASP A 319 -44.58 8.51 0.68
C ASP A 319 -43.58 8.34 -0.48
N ARG A 320 -43.89 8.97 -1.62
CA ARG A 320 -43.03 8.94 -2.82
C ARG A 320 -41.72 9.72 -2.66
N GLN A 321 -41.67 10.71 -1.77
CA GLN A 321 -40.44 11.43 -1.50
C GLN A 321 -39.45 10.52 -0.76
N ALA A 322 -39.93 9.80 0.26
CA ALA A 322 -39.16 8.77 0.96
C ALA A 322 -38.73 7.62 0.02
N SER A 323 -39.51 7.29 -1.01
CA SER A 323 -39.10 6.36 -2.06
C SER A 323 -37.91 6.88 -2.88
N GLY A 324 -37.87 8.18 -3.19
CA GLY A 324 -36.73 8.81 -3.87
C GLY A 324 -35.48 8.88 -3.01
N GLU A 325 -35.64 9.10 -1.70
CA GLU A 325 -34.54 9.06 -0.72
C GLU A 325 -34.01 7.64 -0.51
N PHE A 326 -34.82 6.60 -0.70
CA PHE A 326 -34.33 5.23 -0.76
C PHE A 326 -33.41 5.01 -1.97
N GLU A 327 -33.67 5.62 -3.12
CA GLU A 327 -32.73 5.56 -4.26
C GLU A 327 -31.39 6.24 -3.93
N ASP A 328 -31.40 7.35 -3.18
CA ASP A 328 -30.18 8.02 -2.71
C ASP A 328 -29.41 7.15 -1.72
N LEU A 329 -30.11 6.48 -0.81
CA LEU A 329 -29.54 5.50 0.11
C LEU A 329 -28.82 4.38 -0.66
N ILE A 330 -29.47 3.79 -1.66
CA ILE A 330 -28.90 2.71 -2.45
C ILE A 330 -27.70 3.19 -3.28
N LEU A 331 -27.76 4.40 -3.83
CA LEU A 331 -26.62 5.02 -4.52
C LEU A 331 -25.41 5.10 -3.58
N GLU A 332 -25.58 5.64 -2.37
CA GLU A 332 -24.48 5.78 -1.41
C GLU A 332 -23.92 4.44 -0.91
N LEU A 333 -24.77 3.41 -0.81
CA LEU A 333 -24.32 2.06 -0.47
C LEU A 333 -23.50 1.44 -1.61
N LEU A 334 -23.96 1.58 -2.86
CA LEU A 334 -23.26 1.07 -4.03
C LEU A 334 -21.94 1.79 -4.30
N ASP A 335 -21.86 3.09 -4.04
CA ASP A 335 -20.63 3.87 -4.22
C ASP A 335 -19.49 3.41 -3.28
N ARG A 336 -19.83 2.66 -2.21
CA ARG A 336 -18.86 2.04 -1.30
C ARG A 336 -18.51 0.59 -1.64
N GLU A 337 -19.14 0.01 -2.66
CA GLU A 337 -18.86 -1.37 -3.08
C GLU A 337 -17.58 -1.43 -3.91
N PRO A 338 -16.65 -2.36 -3.63
CA PRO A 338 -15.33 -2.41 -4.27
C PRO A 338 -15.37 -2.77 -5.77
N TRP A 339 -16.49 -3.31 -6.26
CA TRP A 339 -16.69 -3.69 -7.65
C TRP A 339 -17.41 -2.62 -8.48
N VAL A 340 -17.79 -1.51 -7.85
CA VAL A 340 -18.47 -0.37 -8.45
C VAL A 340 -17.46 0.75 -8.69
N PHE A 341 -17.44 1.31 -9.90
CA PHE A 341 -16.57 2.43 -10.28
C PHE A 341 -17.27 3.77 -10.19
N SER A 342 -18.55 3.81 -10.57
CA SER A 342 -19.37 5.02 -10.46
C SER A 342 -20.85 4.66 -10.43
N VAL A 343 -21.65 5.44 -9.72
CA VAL A 343 -23.12 5.34 -9.70
C VAL A 343 -23.74 6.71 -9.91
N LYS A 344 -24.76 6.81 -10.77
CA LYS A 344 -25.47 8.06 -11.07
C LYS A 344 -26.97 7.84 -11.14
N LYS A 345 -27.74 8.79 -10.60
CA LYS A 345 -29.20 8.89 -10.83
C LYS A 345 -29.48 9.30 -12.28
N VAL A 346 -30.50 8.69 -12.89
CA VAL A 346 -30.82 8.88 -14.31
C VAL A 346 -31.69 10.11 -14.53
N ALA A 347 -32.72 10.31 -13.71
CA ALA A 347 -33.55 11.52 -13.69
C ALA A 347 -34.15 11.77 -12.28
N PRO A 348 -34.79 12.93 -12.05
CA PRO A 348 -35.52 13.20 -10.80
C PRO A 348 -36.75 12.29 -10.66
N THR A 349 -37.07 11.88 -9.42
CA THR A 349 -38.09 10.89 -9.00
C THR A 349 -39.52 11.04 -9.59
N ASN A 350 -39.83 12.12 -10.31
CA ASN A 350 -41.16 12.43 -10.86
C ASN A 350 -41.27 12.31 -12.39
N GLN A 351 -40.25 11.84 -13.10
CA GLN A 351 -40.35 11.48 -14.53
C GLN A 351 -40.44 9.95 -14.70
N GLY A 352 -41.24 9.50 -15.68
CA GLY A 352 -41.41 8.07 -15.94
C GLY A 352 -40.13 7.48 -16.54
N ASP A 353 -39.30 6.86 -15.71
CA ASP A 353 -37.96 6.41 -16.10
C ASP A 353 -37.87 4.97 -16.64
N ASN A 354 -39.00 4.34 -17.01
CA ASN A 354 -39.05 2.99 -17.60
C ASN A 354 -38.16 1.95 -16.87
N GLY A 355 -38.07 2.07 -15.53
CA GLY A 355 -37.30 1.18 -14.66
C GLY A 355 -35.81 1.47 -14.54
N ARG A 356 -35.33 2.65 -14.95
CA ARG A 356 -33.93 3.09 -14.81
C ARG A 356 -33.78 4.10 -13.68
N ASP A 357 -33.61 3.63 -12.46
CA ASP A 357 -33.46 4.55 -11.32
C ASP A 357 -32.00 5.00 -11.17
N LEU A 358 -31.05 4.04 -11.22
CA LEU A 358 -29.60 4.32 -11.21
C LEU A 358 -28.88 3.64 -12.39
N ILE A 359 -27.75 4.22 -12.80
CA ILE A 359 -26.78 3.59 -13.69
C ILE A 359 -25.48 3.43 -12.91
N CYS A 360 -24.92 2.23 -12.97
CA CYS A 360 -23.64 1.90 -12.36
C CYS A 360 -22.63 1.44 -13.41
N GLU A 361 -21.41 1.96 -13.34
CA GLU A 361 -20.25 1.36 -14.02
C GLU A 361 -19.58 0.38 -13.05
N TYR A 362 -19.34 -0.86 -13.51
CA TYR A 362 -18.90 -1.96 -12.63
C TYR A 362 -17.85 -2.86 -13.27
N ASN A 363 -17.10 -3.58 -12.43
CA ASN A 363 -16.16 -4.61 -12.89
C ASN A 363 -16.93 -5.87 -13.32
N MET A 364 -16.99 -6.14 -14.63
CA MET A 364 -17.71 -7.30 -15.17
C MET A 364 -17.11 -8.64 -14.75
N LEU A 365 -15.84 -8.66 -14.34
CA LEU A 365 -15.16 -9.88 -13.92
C LEU A 365 -15.42 -10.23 -12.45
N HIS A 366 -16.10 -9.37 -11.68
CA HIS A 366 -16.30 -9.57 -10.24
C HIS A 366 -17.10 -10.84 -9.89
N HIS A 367 -17.98 -11.29 -10.77
CA HIS A 367 -18.82 -12.48 -10.56
C HIS A 367 -18.39 -13.70 -11.40
N GLU A 368 -17.26 -13.62 -12.10
CA GLU A 368 -16.75 -14.75 -12.88
C GLU A 368 -15.92 -15.69 -11.98
N ASN A 369 -16.43 -16.88 -11.71
CA ASN A 369 -15.75 -17.92 -10.91
C ASN A 369 -14.48 -18.50 -11.58
N ARG A 370 -14.10 -18.02 -12.77
CA ARG A 370 -12.92 -18.48 -13.52
C ARG A 370 -12.36 -17.33 -14.37
N VAL A 371 -11.41 -16.59 -13.82
CA VAL A 371 -10.56 -15.70 -14.63
C VAL A 371 -9.57 -16.59 -15.38
N SER A 372 -9.71 -16.71 -16.70
CA SER A 372 -8.71 -17.39 -17.54
C SER A 372 -7.37 -16.67 -17.45
N LYS A 373 -6.29 -17.43 -17.19
CA LYS A 373 -4.90 -16.92 -17.21
C LYS A 373 -4.66 -16.14 -18.51
N GLY A 374 -4.49 -14.82 -18.42
CA GLY A 374 -4.22 -13.92 -19.55
C GLY A 374 -5.09 -12.66 -19.63
N ALA A 375 -6.15 -12.52 -18.83
CA ALA A 375 -6.98 -11.31 -18.79
C ALA A 375 -6.72 -10.50 -17.50
N GLU A 376 -5.58 -9.82 -17.42
CA GLU A 376 -5.23 -8.90 -16.32
C GLU A 376 -5.89 -7.50 -16.47
N SER A 377 -6.79 -7.33 -17.43
CA SER A 377 -7.48 -6.06 -17.66
C SER A 377 -8.84 -6.02 -16.98
N ILE A 378 -9.02 -5.04 -16.10
CA ILE A 378 -10.33 -4.64 -15.56
C ILE A 378 -11.27 -4.39 -16.76
N LYS A 379 -12.38 -5.14 -16.83
CA LYS A 379 -13.38 -4.98 -17.89
C LYS A 379 -14.59 -4.23 -17.32
N LEU A 380 -14.76 -2.98 -17.73
CA LEU A 380 -15.86 -2.13 -17.28
C LEU A 380 -17.15 -2.42 -18.05
N GLY A 381 -18.24 -2.59 -17.32
CA GLY A 381 -19.58 -2.76 -17.86
C GLY A 381 -20.55 -1.74 -17.29
N LYS A 382 -21.68 -1.56 -17.97
CA LYS A 382 -22.77 -0.70 -17.53
C LYS A 382 -23.93 -1.53 -16.99
N MET A 383 -24.28 -1.31 -15.73
CA MET A 383 -25.41 -1.92 -15.06
C MET A 383 -26.54 -0.92 -14.86
N ILE A 384 -27.78 -1.34 -15.14
CA ILE A 384 -28.98 -0.58 -14.77
C ILE A 384 -29.48 -1.11 -13.42
N ILE A 385 -29.75 -0.21 -12.49
CA ILE A 385 -30.31 -0.55 -11.18
C ILE A 385 -31.72 0.02 -11.10
N GLN A 386 -32.66 -0.85 -10.71
CA GLN A 386 -34.04 -0.50 -10.43
C GLN A 386 -34.30 -0.62 -8.93
N CYS A 387 -34.78 0.45 -8.30
CA CYS A 387 -35.15 0.53 -6.90
C CYS A 387 -36.67 0.45 -6.78
N LYS A 388 -37.19 -0.49 -5.98
CA LYS A 388 -38.63 -0.60 -5.71
C LYS A 388 -38.92 -0.66 -4.23
N THR A 389 -39.82 0.21 -3.79
CA THR A 389 -40.20 0.32 -2.39
C THR A 389 -41.66 -0.04 -2.18
N ASN A 390 -41.95 -0.74 -1.08
CA ASN A 390 -43.29 -0.83 -0.51
C ASN A 390 -43.41 0.23 0.59
N LEU A 391 -44.50 1.02 0.53
CA LEU A 391 -44.81 1.99 1.57
C LEU A 391 -45.19 1.28 2.87
N LYS A 392 -44.89 1.87 4.02
CA LYS A 392 -45.20 1.34 5.36
C LYS A 392 -46.68 0.98 5.54
N HIS A 393 -47.57 1.74 4.90
CA HIS A 393 -49.02 1.53 4.93
C HIS A 393 -49.55 0.62 3.81
N SER A 394 -48.67 0.08 2.96
CA SER A 394 -49.08 -0.84 1.90
C SER A 394 -49.58 -2.16 2.49
N LYS A 395 -50.65 -2.72 1.89
CA LYS A 395 -51.14 -4.07 2.23
C LYS A 395 -50.22 -5.18 1.70
N THR A 396 -49.29 -4.84 0.80
CA THR A 396 -48.35 -5.78 0.20
C THR A 396 -47.01 -5.74 0.92
N THR A 397 -46.57 -6.88 1.43
CA THR A 397 -45.30 -7.03 2.16
C THR A 397 -44.13 -7.43 1.27
N SER A 398 -44.38 -7.66 -0.02
CA SER A 398 -43.39 -8.12 -1.00
C SER A 398 -43.58 -7.46 -2.36
N ILE A 399 -42.50 -7.32 -3.13
CA ILE A 399 -42.54 -6.81 -4.51
C ILE A 399 -42.73 -7.98 -5.48
N GLY A 400 -43.76 -7.91 -6.32
CA GLY A 400 -44.08 -8.91 -7.34
C GLY A 400 -43.68 -8.49 -8.75
N LYS A 401 -43.80 -9.42 -9.71
CA LYS A 401 -43.46 -9.22 -11.14
C LYS A 401 -44.08 -7.96 -11.74
N SER A 402 -45.33 -7.68 -11.44
CA SER A 402 -46.07 -6.54 -12.01
C SER A 402 -45.51 -5.17 -11.58
N GLY A 403 -44.68 -5.13 -10.52
CA GLY A 403 -44.03 -3.90 -10.06
C GLY A 403 -42.64 -3.67 -10.64
N VAL A 404 -42.13 -4.60 -11.47
CA VAL A 404 -40.76 -4.62 -11.99
C VAL A 404 -40.78 -4.70 -13.51
N ASP A 405 -40.26 -3.66 -14.15
CA ASP A 405 -40.28 -3.49 -15.61
C ASP A 405 -39.01 -4.04 -16.29
N MET A 406 -38.39 -5.06 -15.68
CA MET A 406 -37.10 -5.62 -16.12
C MET A 406 -37.05 -6.04 -17.60
N PRO A 407 -38.05 -6.77 -18.15
CA PRO A 407 -37.98 -7.21 -19.54
C PRO A 407 -37.93 -6.04 -20.55
N SER A 408 -38.71 -4.99 -20.31
CA SER A 408 -38.68 -3.76 -21.11
C SER A 408 -37.34 -3.05 -20.96
N THR A 409 -36.84 -2.90 -19.73
CA THR A 409 -35.57 -2.21 -19.47
C THR A 409 -34.39 -2.92 -20.14
N LEU A 410 -34.32 -4.25 -20.08
CA LEU A 410 -33.27 -5.02 -20.75
C LEU A 410 -33.38 -4.92 -22.28
N PHE A 411 -34.60 -4.98 -22.82
CA PHE A 411 -34.82 -4.92 -24.26
C PHE A 411 -34.47 -3.54 -24.85
N ASP A 412 -34.93 -2.46 -24.20
CA ASP A 412 -34.80 -1.09 -24.69
C ASP A 412 -33.37 -0.56 -24.54
N TYR A 413 -32.70 -0.88 -23.44
CA TYR A 413 -31.41 -0.25 -23.10
C TYR A 413 -30.19 -1.18 -23.25
N ARG A 414 -30.41 -2.50 -23.36
CA ARG A 414 -29.36 -3.52 -23.54
C ARG A 414 -28.13 -3.30 -22.65
N PRO A 415 -28.31 -3.20 -21.31
CA PRO A 415 -27.17 -3.00 -20.42
C PRO A 415 -26.31 -4.26 -20.31
N ASP A 416 -25.06 -4.13 -19.90
CA ASP A 416 -24.17 -5.25 -19.60
C ASP A 416 -24.61 -6.00 -18.33
N GLY A 417 -25.33 -5.33 -17.43
CA GLY A 417 -25.89 -5.94 -16.23
C GLY A 417 -27.20 -5.29 -15.79
N TYR A 418 -27.94 -5.98 -14.92
CA TYR A 418 -29.15 -5.46 -14.30
C TYR A 418 -29.20 -5.82 -12.81
N MET A 419 -29.68 -4.89 -12.00
CA MET A 419 -29.83 -5.06 -10.56
C MET A 419 -31.19 -4.56 -10.07
N LEU A 420 -31.85 -5.35 -9.23
CA LEU A 420 -33.08 -4.95 -8.55
C LEU A 420 -32.81 -4.76 -7.05
N VAL A 421 -33.18 -3.61 -6.49
CA VAL A 421 -33.03 -3.35 -5.04
C VAL A 421 -34.40 -3.06 -4.44
N VAL A 422 -34.75 -3.78 -3.37
CA VAL A 422 -36.04 -3.62 -2.69
C VAL A 422 -35.88 -3.45 -1.18
N ASN A 423 -36.72 -2.60 -0.58
CA ASN A 423 -36.77 -2.40 0.88
C ASN A 423 -37.55 -3.52 1.63
N THR A 424 -38.00 -4.55 0.92
CA THR A 424 -38.78 -5.68 1.46
C THR A 424 -38.25 -6.99 0.90
N GLN A 425 -39.11 -7.98 0.63
CA GLN A 425 -38.75 -9.24 -0.02
C GLN A 425 -39.34 -9.28 -1.43
N THR A 426 -38.68 -9.98 -2.35
CA THR A 426 -39.25 -10.32 -3.66
C THR A 426 -40.22 -11.50 -3.52
N THR A 427 -41.25 -11.56 -4.36
CA THR A 427 -42.07 -12.79 -4.44
C THR A 427 -41.27 -13.93 -5.06
N ARG A 428 -41.66 -15.18 -4.78
CA ARG A 428 -41.06 -16.37 -5.39
C ARG A 428 -41.04 -16.26 -6.92
N ASP A 429 -42.17 -15.89 -7.50
CA ASP A 429 -42.29 -15.77 -8.95
C ASP A 429 -41.32 -14.74 -9.53
N LEU A 430 -41.12 -13.59 -8.88
CA LEU A 430 -40.16 -12.56 -9.31
C LEU A 430 -38.73 -13.07 -9.21
N THR A 431 -38.41 -13.78 -8.12
CA THR A 431 -37.09 -14.40 -7.93
C THR A 431 -36.81 -15.43 -9.03
N GLU A 432 -37.75 -16.32 -9.33
CA GLU A 432 -37.62 -17.28 -10.44
C GLU A 432 -37.43 -16.58 -11.80
N MET A 433 -38.01 -15.39 -12.00
CA MET A 433 -37.82 -14.61 -13.22
C MET A 433 -36.39 -14.04 -13.32
N LEU A 434 -35.86 -13.52 -12.22
CA LEU A 434 -34.47 -13.01 -12.15
C LEU A 434 -33.47 -14.14 -12.36
N GLU A 435 -33.70 -15.31 -11.74
CA GLU A 435 -32.87 -16.50 -11.94
C GLU A 435 -32.89 -16.98 -13.39
N ARG A 436 -34.09 -17.10 -13.99
CA ARG A 436 -34.20 -17.46 -15.42
C ARG A 436 -33.49 -16.47 -16.33
N GLN A 437 -33.54 -15.17 -16.02
CA GLN A 437 -32.83 -14.17 -16.82
C GLN A 437 -31.31 -14.27 -16.64
N ARG A 438 -30.84 -14.52 -15.41
CA ARG A 438 -29.43 -14.81 -15.13
C ARG A 438 -28.94 -16.03 -15.91
N ASP A 439 -29.74 -17.09 -15.96
CA ASP A 439 -29.39 -18.35 -16.62
C ASP A 439 -29.31 -18.24 -18.15
N ARG A 440 -29.99 -17.24 -18.75
CA ARG A 440 -29.89 -16.96 -20.19
C ARG A 440 -28.51 -16.43 -20.60
N LYS A 441 -27.75 -15.84 -19.67
CA LYS A 441 -26.41 -15.27 -19.91
C LYS A 441 -26.37 -14.22 -21.04
N GLU A 442 -27.48 -13.54 -21.28
CA GLU A 442 -27.56 -12.41 -22.22
C GLU A 442 -26.93 -11.13 -21.64
N GLN A 443 -26.91 -11.03 -20.31
CA GLN A 443 -26.20 -10.00 -19.54
C GLN A 443 -25.10 -10.69 -18.71
N ASN A 444 -24.03 -9.95 -18.41
CA ASN A 444 -22.91 -10.45 -17.61
C ASN A 444 -23.31 -10.63 -16.14
N ALA A 445 -24.20 -9.78 -15.62
CA ALA A 445 -24.66 -9.85 -14.24
C ALA A 445 -26.16 -9.55 -14.12
N ILE A 446 -26.89 -10.42 -13.41
CA ILE A 446 -28.26 -10.19 -12.94
C ILE A 446 -28.24 -10.34 -11.42
N LEU A 447 -28.41 -9.23 -10.71
CA LEU A 447 -28.30 -9.14 -9.25
C LEU A 447 -29.62 -8.68 -8.63
N TRP A 448 -29.83 -9.00 -7.36
CA TRP A 448 -30.91 -8.39 -6.59
C TRP A 448 -30.55 -8.31 -5.11
N TRP A 449 -30.96 -7.21 -4.47
CA TRP A 449 -30.87 -7.01 -3.02
C TRP A 449 -32.26 -6.90 -2.44
N ASN A 450 -32.52 -7.73 -1.44
CA ASN A 450 -33.70 -7.62 -0.59
C ASN A 450 -33.39 -6.76 0.64
N ALA A 451 -34.39 -6.52 1.48
CA ALA A 451 -34.24 -5.76 2.72
C ALA A 451 -33.03 -6.23 3.54
N PHE A 452 -32.88 -7.55 3.68
CA PHE A 452 -31.77 -8.16 4.41
C PHE A 452 -30.39 -7.76 3.85
N ASP A 453 -30.23 -7.74 2.52
CA ASP A 453 -28.96 -7.39 1.87
C ASP A 453 -28.62 -5.91 2.02
N VAL A 454 -29.65 -5.05 2.03
CA VAL A 454 -29.50 -3.61 2.27
C VAL A 454 -29.17 -3.36 3.74
N GLU A 455 -29.88 -4.01 4.66
CA GLU A 455 -29.67 -3.93 6.10
C GLU A 455 -28.27 -4.40 6.52
N ASP A 456 -27.75 -5.49 5.94
CA ASP A 456 -26.38 -5.95 6.19
C ASP A 456 -25.34 -4.89 5.79
N ARG A 457 -25.59 -4.16 4.70
CA ARG A 457 -24.73 -3.03 4.29
C ARG A 457 -24.90 -1.83 5.20
N LEU A 458 -26.10 -1.52 5.66
CA LEU A 458 -26.32 -0.45 6.64
C LEU A 458 -25.63 -0.73 7.97
N ARG A 459 -25.55 -2.00 8.41
CA ARG A 459 -24.72 -2.39 9.56
C ARG A 459 -23.23 -2.12 9.29
N LYS A 460 -22.74 -2.31 8.06
CA LYS A 460 -21.34 -2.04 7.67
C LYS A 460 -21.04 -0.54 7.55
N TYR A 461 -22.04 0.29 7.28
CA TYR A 461 -21.88 1.73 7.07
C TYR A 461 -22.80 2.55 7.98
N PRO A 462 -22.50 2.64 9.29
CA PRO A 462 -23.34 3.34 10.27
C PRO A 462 -23.49 4.84 9.99
N ASP A 463 -22.54 5.46 9.29
CA ASP A 463 -22.59 6.87 8.89
C ASP A 463 -23.73 7.12 7.88
N ILE A 464 -23.96 6.19 6.95
CA ILE A 464 -25.09 6.23 6.02
C ILE A 464 -26.38 6.04 6.83
N LEU A 465 -26.43 5.00 7.66
CA LEU A 465 -27.60 4.75 8.50
C LEU A 465 -27.99 5.98 9.33
N ALA A 466 -27.00 6.73 9.84
CA ALA A 466 -27.22 7.97 10.57
C ALA A 466 -27.87 9.09 9.73
N ARG A 467 -27.51 9.22 8.44
CA ARG A 467 -28.10 10.22 7.52
C ARG A 467 -29.53 9.89 7.12
N TYR A 468 -29.87 8.60 7.02
CA TYR A 468 -31.16 8.12 6.53
C TYR A 468 -32.08 7.56 7.63
N ARG A 469 -31.85 7.95 8.90
CA ARG A 469 -32.63 7.46 10.07
C ARG A 469 -34.13 7.65 9.97
N HIS A 470 -34.57 8.64 9.20
CA HIS A 470 -35.99 8.94 9.00
C HIS A 470 -36.69 7.95 8.05
N ILE A 471 -35.96 7.25 7.18
CA ILE A 471 -36.51 6.21 6.29
C ILE A 471 -36.13 4.78 6.71
N VAL A 472 -35.03 4.60 7.43
CA VAL A 472 -34.61 3.29 7.96
C VAL A 472 -33.81 3.46 9.23
N GLY A 473 -34.18 2.72 10.27
CA GLY A 473 -33.50 2.79 11.57
C GLY A 473 -33.60 1.47 12.31
N TYR A 474 -32.92 1.38 13.44
CA TYR A 474 -33.12 0.27 14.37
C TYR A 474 -34.46 0.44 15.10
N ALA A 475 -35.17 -0.68 15.29
CA ALA A 475 -36.46 -0.77 15.98
C ALA A 475 -36.35 -0.52 17.49
#